data_AF-B3G3E9-F1
#
_entry.id   AF-B3G3E9-F1
#
_cell.length_a   1.000
_cell.length_b   1.000
_cell.length_c   1.000
_cell.angle_alpha   90.00
_cell.angle_beta   90.00
_cell.angle_gamma   90.00
#
_symmetry.space_group_name_H-M   'P 1'
#
loop_
_entity.id
_entity.type
_entity.pdbx_description
1 polymer ?
#
loop_
_entity_poly.entity_id
_entity_poly.type
_entity_poly.pdbx_seq_one_letter_code
_entity_poly.pdbx_strand_id
1 'polypeptide(L)'
;VAAPEAANNASACGSFIPMLTLGVPGSGTTAVMMGALTLYNITPGPAMFTEQPDIVWGLIAALLIANVMLLVMNIPLIGLFTRMLTIPLWFLVPAIAAVSAVGVYAVHSTTFDLILMVVLGVFGYILRKMHFPMSPLILGFVLGEMLEQNLRRALSISNGDVAILWDSNVTKILLVLAIVVVVVPPVLRLLRRQRKPQPDVG
;
A
#
# COMPACT_ATOMS: atom_id res chain seq x y z
N VAL A 1 9.09 -16.83 -15.61
CA VAL A 1 8.61 -16.97 -14.21
C VAL A 1 9.65 -16.45 -13.22
N ALA A 2 10.90 -16.96 -13.21
CA ALA A 2 11.91 -16.53 -12.23
C ALA A 2 12.19 -15.01 -12.19
N ALA A 3 12.32 -14.31 -13.33
CA ALA A 3 12.54 -12.86 -13.37
C ALA A 3 11.38 -12.02 -12.77
N PRO A 4 10.12 -12.17 -13.24
CA PRO A 4 9.00 -11.43 -12.65
C PRO A 4 8.68 -11.84 -11.20
N GLU A 5 8.85 -13.12 -10.84
CA GLU A 5 8.67 -13.58 -9.46
C GLU A 5 9.75 -13.02 -8.52
N ALA A 6 11.01 -12.98 -8.95
CA ALA A 6 12.08 -12.35 -8.18
C ALA A 6 11.85 -10.84 -8.02
N ALA A 7 11.37 -10.16 -9.07
CA ALA A 7 11.03 -8.74 -9.00
C ALA A 7 9.87 -8.48 -8.03
N ASN A 8 8.83 -9.33 -8.04
CA ASN A 8 7.70 -9.22 -7.12
C ASN A 8 8.13 -9.49 -5.66
N ASN A 9 8.91 -10.55 -5.40
CA ASN A 9 9.41 -10.85 -4.07
C ASN A 9 10.34 -9.75 -3.53
N ALA A 10 11.22 -9.20 -4.37
CA ALA A 10 12.09 -8.09 -3.98
C ALA A 10 11.27 -6.83 -3.67
N SER A 11 10.27 -6.50 -4.50
CA SER A 11 9.38 -5.36 -4.26
C SER A 11 8.54 -5.53 -2.99
N ALA A 12 8.06 -6.75 -2.72
CA ALA A 12 7.28 -7.05 -1.53
C ALA A 12 8.11 -6.78 -0.26
N CYS A 13 9.31 -7.37 -0.14
CA CYS A 13 10.22 -7.13 0.98
C CYS A 13 10.66 -5.66 1.08
N GLY A 14 10.94 -5.00 -0.05
CA GLY A 14 11.34 -3.59 -0.08
C GLY A 14 10.27 -2.65 0.45
N SER A 15 8.98 -3.00 0.32
CA SER A 15 7.88 -2.17 0.81
C SER A 15 7.74 -2.15 2.34
N PHE A 16 8.38 -3.08 3.06
CA PHE A 16 8.39 -3.11 4.54
C PHE A 16 9.35 -2.09 5.14
N ILE A 17 10.42 -1.71 4.45
CA ILE A 17 11.42 -0.77 4.97
C ILE A 17 10.78 0.57 5.35
N PRO A 18 10.08 1.29 4.45
CA PRO A 18 9.43 2.55 4.81
C PRO A 18 8.32 2.35 5.85
N MET A 19 7.64 1.21 5.83
CA MET A 19 6.61 0.89 6.82
C MET A 19 7.17 0.79 8.23
N LEU A 20 8.24 0.01 8.43
CA LEU A 20 8.84 -0.21 9.75
C LEU A 20 9.62 1.02 10.23
N THR A 21 10.32 1.71 9.33
CA THR A 21 11.19 2.83 9.71
C THR A 21 10.46 4.15 9.84
N LEU A 22 9.48 4.43 8.98
CA LEU A 22 8.76 5.72 8.95
C LEU A 22 7.30 5.60 9.38
N GLY A 23 6.78 4.38 9.57
CA GLY A 23 5.35 4.20 9.84
C GLY A 23 4.48 4.49 8.60
N VAL A 24 5.04 4.40 7.38
CA VAL A 24 4.32 4.72 6.13
C VAL A 24 4.36 3.50 5.19
N PRO A 25 3.20 2.95 4.75
CA PRO A 25 3.21 1.77 3.90
C PRO A 25 3.71 2.08 2.50
N GLY A 26 4.52 1.17 1.93
CA GLY A 26 5.03 1.31 0.56
C GLY A 26 4.12 0.69 -0.52
N SER A 27 3.07 -0.03 -0.12
CA SER A 27 2.19 -0.79 -1.00
C SER A 27 0.83 -1.03 -0.34
N GLY A 28 -0.20 -1.39 -1.12
CA GLY A 28 -1.51 -1.75 -0.57
C GLY A 28 -1.46 -2.95 0.39
N THR A 29 -0.57 -3.92 0.16
CA THR A 29 -0.41 -5.09 1.04
C THR A 29 0.25 -4.74 2.37
N THR A 30 1.27 -3.86 2.37
CA THR A 30 1.87 -3.36 3.62
C THR A 30 0.94 -2.44 4.38
N ALA A 31 0.03 -1.74 3.69
CA ALA A 31 -1.02 -0.94 4.34
C ALA A 31 -2.00 -1.83 5.13
N VAL A 32 -2.44 -2.95 4.56
CA VAL A 32 -3.24 -3.95 5.28
C VAL A 32 -2.47 -4.50 6.48
N MET A 33 -1.18 -4.79 6.31
CA MET A 33 -0.35 -5.27 7.42
C MET A 33 -0.16 -4.22 8.53
N MET A 34 -0.08 -2.94 8.18
CA MET A 34 -0.07 -1.84 9.15
C MET A 34 -1.37 -1.85 9.97
N GLY A 35 -2.51 -1.98 9.29
CA GLY A 35 -3.80 -2.18 9.97
C GLY A 35 -3.75 -3.36 10.94
N ALA A 36 -3.23 -4.51 10.51
CA ALA A 36 -3.08 -5.68 11.38
C ALA A 36 -2.17 -5.43 12.59
N LEU A 37 -1.02 -4.76 12.42
CA LEU A 37 -0.13 -4.44 13.54
C LEU A 37 -0.78 -3.47 14.52
N THR A 38 -1.53 -2.47 14.02
CA THR A 38 -2.27 -1.54 14.89
C THR A 38 -3.36 -2.24 15.70
N LEU A 39 -3.98 -3.32 15.19
CA LEU A 39 -4.91 -4.15 15.96
C LEU A 39 -4.22 -4.85 17.14
N TYR A 40 -2.92 -5.15 17.03
CA TYR A 40 -2.10 -5.69 18.12
C TYR A 40 -1.44 -4.60 18.97
N ASN A 41 -1.86 -3.33 18.84
CA ASN A 41 -1.26 -2.17 19.51
C ASN A 41 0.23 -1.96 19.17
N ILE A 42 0.69 -2.48 18.04
CA ILE A 42 2.06 -2.29 17.54
C ILE A 42 2.05 -1.15 16.54
N THR A 43 2.74 -0.05 16.86
CA THR A 43 2.85 1.11 15.96
C THR A 43 4.18 1.05 15.20
N PRO A 44 4.17 0.83 13.88
CA PRO A 44 5.40 0.86 13.08
C PRO A 44 6.03 2.25 13.08
N GLY A 45 7.36 2.30 13.12
CA GLY A 45 8.12 3.55 13.11
C GLY A 45 9.43 3.43 13.87
N PRO A 46 10.20 4.53 13.99
CA PRO A 46 11.51 4.52 14.64
C PRO A 46 11.43 4.06 16.10
N ALA A 47 10.34 4.42 16.80
CA ALA A 47 10.11 4.04 18.19
C ALA A 47 9.95 2.53 18.39
N MET A 48 9.47 1.80 17.37
CA MET A 48 9.34 0.33 17.42
C MET A 48 10.70 -0.35 17.63
N PHE A 49 11.76 0.20 17.04
CA PHE A 49 13.13 -0.32 17.17
C PHE A 49 13.71 -0.12 18.57
N THR A 50 13.25 0.90 19.30
CA THR A 50 13.72 1.19 20.66
C THR A 50 12.83 0.56 21.74
N GLU A 51 11.52 0.54 21.54
CA GLU A 51 10.55 0.05 22.53
C GLU A 51 10.29 -1.45 22.41
N GLN A 52 10.40 -2.02 21.20
CA GLN A 52 10.08 -3.42 20.90
C GLN A 52 11.16 -4.09 20.03
N PRO A 53 12.43 -4.09 20.46
CA PRO A 53 13.54 -4.62 19.66
C PRO A 53 13.38 -6.12 19.33
N ASP A 54 12.80 -6.90 20.25
CA ASP A 54 12.58 -8.34 20.05
C ASP A 54 11.60 -8.61 18.89
N ILE A 55 10.56 -7.79 18.76
CA ILE A 55 9.58 -7.91 17.66
C ILE A 55 10.25 -7.53 16.34
N VAL A 56 11.06 -6.48 16.32
CA VAL A 56 11.76 -6.03 15.12
C VAL A 56 12.77 -7.07 14.64
N TRP A 57 13.65 -7.55 15.52
CA TRP A 57 14.63 -8.57 15.16
C TRP A 57 13.98 -9.92 14.87
N GLY A 58 12.91 -10.25 15.58
CA GLY A 58 12.06 -11.41 15.27
C GLY A 58 11.43 -11.31 13.89
N LEU A 59 10.92 -10.14 13.50
CA LEU A 59 10.37 -9.90 12.17
C LEU A 59 11.45 -10.00 11.08
N ILE A 60 12.63 -9.41 11.29
CA ILE A 60 13.75 -9.49 10.33
C ILE A 60 14.20 -10.95 10.16
N ALA A 61 14.35 -11.69 11.25
CA ALA A 61 14.68 -13.11 11.22
C ALA A 61 13.56 -13.92 10.55
N ALA A 62 12.29 -13.63 10.85
CA ALA A 62 11.14 -14.26 10.24
C ALA A 62 11.05 -13.97 8.74
N LEU A 63 11.41 -12.77 8.27
CA LEU A 63 11.48 -12.45 6.84
C LEU A 63 12.52 -13.32 6.12
N LEU A 64 13.68 -13.56 6.75
CA LEU A 64 14.70 -14.45 6.20
C LEU A 64 14.23 -15.91 6.15
N ILE A 65 13.70 -16.41 7.27
CA ILE A 65 13.16 -17.77 7.37
C ILE A 65 11.95 -17.96 6.43
N ALA A 66 11.06 -16.97 6.34
CA ALA A 66 9.88 -17.00 5.48
C ALA A 66 10.28 -17.08 4.01
N ASN A 67 11.35 -16.41 3.56
CA ASN A 67 11.82 -16.55 2.19
C ASN A 67 12.33 -17.97 1.88
N VAL A 68 13.02 -18.61 2.84
CA VAL A 68 13.44 -20.01 2.71
C VAL A 68 12.21 -20.94 2.67
N MET A 69 11.26 -20.75 3.60
CA MET A 69 10.01 -21.52 3.61
C MET A 69 9.16 -21.30 2.36
N LEU A 70 9.15 -20.08 1.83
CA LEU A 70 8.46 -19.73 0.59
C LEU A 70 9.04 -20.51 -0.60
N LEU A 71 10.35 -20.74 -0.65
CA LEU A 71 10.97 -21.59 -1.66
C LEU A 71 10.56 -23.06 -1.50
N VAL A 72 10.61 -23.58 -0.27
CA VAL A 72 10.19 -24.96 0.06
C VAL A 72 8.72 -25.19 -0.27
N MET A 73 7.86 -24.19 -0.06
CA MET A 73 6.43 -24.27 -0.34
C MET A 73 6.11 -24.04 -1.82
N ASN A 74 6.78 -23.09 -2.49
CA ASN A 74 6.48 -22.79 -3.90
C ASN A 74 6.88 -23.90 -4.86
N ILE A 75 8.02 -24.58 -4.63
CA ILE A 75 8.47 -25.65 -5.53
C ILE A 75 7.40 -26.76 -5.71
N PRO A 76 6.79 -27.33 -4.66
CA PRO A 76 5.72 -28.32 -4.81
C PRO A 76 4.39 -27.69 -5.25
N LEU A 77 4.05 -26.47 -4.80
CA LEU A 77 2.75 -25.85 -5.09
C LEU A 77 2.66 -25.19 -6.47
N ILE A 78 3.78 -25.00 -7.18
CA ILE A 78 3.77 -24.35 -8.51
C ILE A 78 2.85 -25.08 -9.51
N GLY A 79 2.74 -26.40 -9.40
CA GLY A 79 1.81 -27.19 -10.22
C GLY A 79 0.34 -26.91 -9.92
N LEU A 80 0.01 -26.57 -8.67
CA LEU A 80 -1.35 -26.15 -8.28
C LEU A 80 -1.63 -24.72 -8.74
N PHE A 81 -0.71 -23.79 -8.49
CA PHE A 81 -0.89 -22.38 -8.86
C PHE A 81 -1.02 -22.18 -10.37
N THR A 82 -0.23 -22.91 -11.16
CA THR A 82 -0.34 -22.88 -12.63
C THR A 82 -1.69 -23.41 -13.12
N ARG A 83 -2.27 -24.43 -12.46
CA ARG A 83 -3.63 -24.88 -12.75
C ARG A 83 -4.68 -23.86 -12.33
N MET A 84 -4.51 -23.16 -11.21
CA MET A 84 -5.45 -22.11 -10.81
C MET A 84 -5.51 -20.96 -11.84
N LEU A 85 -4.39 -20.64 -12.51
CA LEU A 85 -4.37 -19.65 -13.59
C LEU A 85 -5.18 -20.05 -14.83
N THR A 86 -5.49 -21.34 -15.01
CA THR A 86 -6.36 -21.81 -16.10
C THR A 86 -7.85 -21.74 -15.79
N ILE A 87 -8.23 -21.40 -14.55
CA ILE A 87 -9.63 -21.27 -14.15
C ILE A 87 -10.22 -20.01 -14.82
N PRO A 88 -11.35 -20.12 -15.54
CA PRO A 88 -11.94 -18.98 -16.22
C PRO A 88 -12.36 -17.90 -15.22
N LEU A 89 -12.12 -16.64 -15.61
CA LEU A 89 -12.38 -15.47 -14.77
C LEU A 89 -13.86 -15.37 -14.33
N TRP A 90 -14.79 -15.91 -15.13
CA TRP A 90 -16.21 -15.94 -14.77
C TRP A 90 -16.49 -16.72 -13.49
N PHE A 91 -15.67 -17.72 -13.14
CA PHE A 91 -15.83 -18.50 -11.91
C PHE A 91 -15.07 -17.87 -10.74
N LEU A 92 -13.90 -17.30 -11.04
CA LEU A 92 -13.04 -16.68 -10.05
C LEU A 92 -13.67 -15.43 -9.43
N VAL A 93 -14.30 -14.57 -10.25
CA VAL A 93 -14.90 -13.31 -9.78
C VAL A 93 -16.05 -13.53 -8.79
N PRO A 94 -17.05 -14.40 -9.07
CA PRO A 94 -18.11 -14.70 -8.10
C PRO A 94 -17.60 -15.37 -6.83
N ALA A 95 -16.60 -16.27 -6.94
CA ALA A 95 -16.00 -16.91 -5.77
C ALA A 95 -15.32 -15.88 -4.85
N ILE A 96 -14.52 -14.97 -5.41
CA ILE A 96 -13.91 -13.87 -4.65
C ILE A 96 -14.99 -12.98 -4.05
N ALA A 97 -16.00 -12.59 -4.83
CA ALA A 97 -17.08 -11.74 -4.35
C ALA A 97 -17.87 -12.38 -3.19
N ALA A 98 -18.15 -13.69 -3.26
CA ALA A 98 -18.80 -14.43 -2.20
C ALA A 98 -17.95 -14.47 -0.92
N VAL A 99 -16.66 -14.79 -1.04
CA VAL A 99 -15.73 -14.81 0.10
C VAL A 99 -15.58 -13.41 0.71
N SER A 100 -15.47 -12.36 -0.12
CA SER A 100 -15.42 -10.98 0.35
C SER A 100 -16.71 -10.55 1.05
N ALA A 101 -17.88 -10.94 0.54
CA ALA A 101 -19.17 -10.64 1.17
C ALA A 101 -19.29 -11.32 2.55
N VAL A 102 -18.87 -12.59 2.65
CA VAL A 102 -18.80 -13.30 3.94
C VAL A 102 -17.82 -12.60 4.89
N GLY A 103 -16.65 -12.19 4.39
CA GLY A 103 -15.65 -11.47 5.19
C GLY A 103 -16.15 -10.14 5.74
N VAL A 104 -16.81 -9.32 4.92
CA VAL A 104 -17.40 -8.04 5.35
C VAL A 104 -18.52 -8.26 6.36
N TYR A 105 -19.40 -9.23 6.10
CA TYR A 105 -20.49 -9.55 7.01
C TYR A 105 -19.99 -10.10 8.36
N ALA A 106 -18.88 -10.83 8.38
CA ALA A 106 -18.32 -11.41 9.60
C ALA A 106 -17.84 -10.37 10.63
N VAL A 107 -17.47 -9.15 10.22
CA VAL A 107 -16.91 -8.14 11.13
C VAL A 107 -18.00 -7.48 11.98
N HIS A 108 -19.07 -7.00 11.36
CA HIS A 108 -20.11 -6.21 12.04
C HIS A 108 -21.52 -6.81 11.92
N SER A 109 -21.71 -7.90 11.17
CA SER A 109 -23.02 -8.53 10.92
C SER A 109 -24.11 -7.57 10.43
N THR A 110 -23.72 -6.48 9.75
CA THR A 110 -24.68 -5.50 9.22
C THR A 110 -24.90 -5.67 7.72
N THR A 111 -26.15 -5.47 7.29
CA THR A 111 -26.49 -5.43 5.86
C THR A 111 -26.00 -4.14 5.20
N PHE A 112 -25.81 -3.07 5.97
CA PHE A 112 -25.27 -1.81 5.45
C PHE A 112 -23.86 -2.00 4.88
N ASP A 113 -22.99 -2.75 5.57
CA ASP A 113 -21.62 -2.99 5.09
C ASP A 113 -21.60 -3.81 3.79
N LEU A 114 -22.57 -4.71 3.61
CA LEU A 114 -22.74 -5.45 2.35
C LEU A 114 -23.14 -4.53 1.20
N ILE A 115 -24.06 -3.59 1.43
CA ILE A 115 -24.46 -2.60 0.42
C ILE A 115 -23.28 -1.68 0.11
N LEU A 116 -22.57 -1.20 1.13
CA LEU A 116 -21.40 -0.35 1.00
C LEU A 116 -20.29 -1.06 0.22
N MET A 117 -20.04 -2.34 0.51
CA MET A 117 -19.10 -3.18 -0.23
C MET A 117 -19.44 -3.22 -1.73
N VAL A 118 -20.70 -3.42 -2.09
CA VAL A 118 -21.13 -3.46 -3.49
C VAL A 118 -20.93 -2.10 -4.16
N VAL A 119 -21.35 -1.01 -3.49
CA VAL A 119 -21.20 0.36 -4.01
C VAL A 119 -19.72 0.71 -4.21
N LEU A 120 -18.87 0.43 -3.23
CA LEU A 120 -17.42 0.64 -3.33
C LEU A 120 -16.77 -0.28 -4.37
N GLY A 121 -17.26 -1.51 -4.52
CA GLY A 121 -16.80 -2.44 -5.56
C GLY A 121 -17.11 -1.94 -6.97
N VAL A 122 -18.32 -1.42 -7.19
CA VAL A 122 -18.71 -0.78 -8.47
C VAL A 122 -17.89 0.48 -8.71
N PHE A 123 -17.72 1.33 -7.69
CA PHE A 123 -16.88 2.52 -7.78
C PHE A 123 -15.42 2.18 -8.13
N GLY A 124 -14.86 1.17 -7.46
CA GLY A 124 -13.54 0.62 -7.78
C GLY A 124 -13.47 0.09 -9.21
N TYR A 125 -14.49 -0.61 -9.70
CA TYR A 125 -14.54 -1.06 -11.09
C TYR A 125 -14.50 0.11 -12.10
N ILE A 126 -15.24 1.19 -11.82
CA ILE A 126 -15.23 2.40 -12.66
C ILE A 126 -13.82 3.03 -12.68
N LEU A 127 -13.19 3.19 -11.52
CA LEU A 127 -11.84 3.72 -11.43
C LEU A 127 -10.81 2.84 -12.16
N ARG A 128 -11.00 1.51 -12.13
CA ARG A 128 -10.16 0.57 -12.90
C ARG A 128 -10.31 0.80 -14.39
N LYS A 129 -11.55 1.00 -14.85
CA LYS A 129 -11.86 1.27 -16.26
C LYS A 129 -11.29 2.61 -16.73
N MET A 130 -11.15 3.58 -15.82
CA MET A 130 -10.47 4.86 -16.05
C MET A 130 -8.94 4.78 -15.94
N HIS A 131 -8.36 3.58 -15.81
CA HIS A 131 -6.92 3.34 -15.66
C HIS A 131 -6.29 4.01 -14.42
N PHE A 132 -7.07 4.26 -13.37
CA PHE A 132 -6.48 4.66 -12.09
C PHE A 132 -5.70 3.51 -11.46
N PRO A 133 -4.49 3.79 -10.94
CA PRO A 133 -3.71 2.79 -10.24
C PRO A 133 -4.39 2.46 -8.91
N MET A 134 -4.83 1.21 -8.73
CA MET A 134 -5.54 0.78 -7.53
C MET A 134 -4.69 0.77 -6.26
N SER A 135 -3.39 0.47 -6.40
CA SER A 135 -2.46 0.39 -5.26
C SER A 135 -2.35 1.73 -4.50
N PRO A 136 -2.11 2.88 -5.15
CA PRO A 136 -2.19 4.20 -4.51
C PRO A 136 -3.53 4.53 -3.86
N LEU A 137 -4.65 4.05 -4.42
CA LEU A 137 -5.97 4.30 -3.85
C LEU A 137 -6.15 3.60 -2.51
N ILE A 138 -5.81 2.31 -2.45
CA ILE A 138 -5.84 1.54 -1.20
C ILE A 138 -4.89 2.17 -0.17
N LEU A 139 -3.70 2.58 -0.62
CA LEU A 139 -2.73 3.24 0.24
C LEU A 139 -3.28 4.56 0.81
N GLY A 140 -3.92 5.38 -0.02
CA GLY A 140 -4.56 6.63 0.40
C GLY A 140 -5.73 6.41 1.35
N PHE A 141 -6.51 5.34 1.15
CA PHE A 141 -7.61 4.98 2.06
C PHE A 141 -7.10 4.62 3.45
N VAL A 142 -6.09 3.74 3.56
CA VAL A 142 -5.51 3.34 4.85
C VAL A 142 -4.82 4.53 5.54
N LEU A 143 -4.07 5.33 4.77
CA LEU A 143 -3.40 6.52 5.31
C LEU A 143 -4.37 7.65 5.67
N GLY A 144 -5.56 7.68 5.08
CA GLY A 144 -6.55 8.74 5.29
C GLY A 144 -7.00 8.82 6.75
N GLU A 145 -7.28 7.67 7.36
CA GLU A 145 -7.65 7.61 8.78
C GLU A 145 -6.51 8.13 9.68
N MET A 146 -5.28 7.65 9.43
CA MET A 146 -4.10 8.11 10.18
C MET A 146 -3.86 9.61 9.98
N LEU A 147 -4.04 10.13 8.76
CA LEU A 147 -3.90 11.54 8.44
C LEU A 147 -4.93 12.37 9.21
N GLU A 148 -6.20 11.96 9.21
CA GLU A 148 -7.27 12.67 9.93
C GLU A 148 -7.02 12.68 11.44
N GLN A 149 -6.64 11.55 12.02
CA GLN A 149 -6.31 11.47 13.45
C GLN A 149 -5.14 12.38 13.81
N ASN A 150 -4.07 12.39 13.02
CA ASN A 150 -2.91 13.24 13.25
C ASN A 150 -3.22 14.74 13.02
N LEU A 151 -4.04 15.06 12.02
CA LEU A 151 -4.50 16.43 11.77
C LEU A 151 -5.35 16.95 12.93
N ARG A 152 -6.32 16.15 13.40
CA ARG A 152 -7.14 16.49 14.59
C ARG A 152 -6.27 16.67 15.82
N ARG A 153 -5.26 15.81 16.01
CA ARG A 153 -4.30 15.92 17.13
C ARG A 153 -3.50 17.21 17.05
N ALA A 154 -2.97 17.55 15.88
CA ALA A 154 -2.20 18.78 15.67
C ALA A 154 -3.05 20.05 15.93
N LEU A 155 -4.27 20.09 15.40
CA LEU A 155 -5.19 21.22 15.62
C LEU A 155 -5.66 21.32 17.07
N SER A 156 -5.83 20.19 17.76
CA SER A 156 -6.15 20.18 19.19
C SER A 156 -5.01 20.78 20.01
N ILE A 157 -3.76 20.43 19.70
CA ILE A 157 -2.57 20.97 20.37
C ILE A 157 -2.41 22.48 20.09
N SER A 158 -2.79 22.95 18.90
CA SER A 158 -2.70 24.37 18.52
C SER A 158 -3.94 25.21 18.88
N ASN A 159 -4.90 24.67 19.63
CA ASN A 159 -6.20 25.32 19.90
C ASN A 159 -6.94 25.78 18.61
N GLY A 160 -6.79 25.02 17.53
CA GLY A 160 -7.45 25.28 16.24
C GLY A 160 -6.65 26.18 15.29
N ASP A 161 -5.45 26.62 15.66
CA ASP A 161 -4.59 27.38 14.75
C ASP A 161 -3.99 26.47 13.66
N VAL A 162 -4.36 26.74 12.41
CA VAL A 162 -3.87 26.02 11.22
C VAL A 162 -2.41 26.36 10.89
N ALA A 163 -1.86 27.43 11.48
CA ALA A 163 -0.47 27.81 11.28
C ALA A 163 0.51 26.72 11.75
N ILE A 164 0.10 25.85 12.70
CA ILE A 164 0.91 24.72 13.18
C ILE A 164 1.33 23.76 12.06
N LEU A 165 0.55 23.69 10.97
CA LEU A 165 0.85 22.86 9.81
C LEU A 165 2.08 23.37 9.02
N TRP A 166 2.44 24.64 9.15
CA TRP A 166 3.61 25.23 8.47
C TRP A 166 4.62 25.84 9.45
N ASP A 167 4.46 25.65 10.75
CA ASP A 167 5.31 26.30 11.74
C ASP A 167 6.70 25.65 11.81
N SER A 168 6.75 24.31 11.82
CA SER A 168 8.01 23.56 11.91
C SER A 168 8.83 23.62 10.62
N ASN A 169 10.13 23.90 10.77
CA ASN A 169 11.11 23.86 9.68
C ASN A 169 11.17 22.48 9.00
N VAL A 170 10.94 21.40 9.76
CA VAL A 170 10.87 20.04 9.22
C VAL A 170 9.68 19.90 8.26
N THR A 171 8.51 20.42 8.64
CA THR A 171 7.31 20.37 7.81
C THR A 171 7.49 21.17 6.52
N LYS A 172 8.10 22.35 6.59
CA LYS A 172 8.43 23.16 5.39
C LYS A 172 9.32 22.39 4.43
N ILE A 173 10.40 21.77 4.93
CA ILE A 173 11.33 20.98 4.10
C ILE A 173 10.60 19.79 3.46
N LEU A 174 9.80 19.05 4.23
CA LEU A 174 9.05 17.90 3.73
C LEU A 174 8.00 18.29 2.70
N LEU A 175 7.27 19.40 2.90
CA LEU A 175 6.29 19.91 1.95
C LEU A 175 6.96 20.36 0.64
N VAL A 176 8.07 21.08 0.73
CA VAL A 176 8.84 21.47 -0.46
C VAL A 176 9.33 20.24 -1.20
N LEU A 177 9.88 19.25 -0.49
CA LEU A 177 10.34 18.00 -1.10
C LEU A 177 9.19 17.23 -1.77
N ALA A 178 8.01 17.16 -1.12
CA ALA A 178 6.83 16.54 -1.68
C ALA A 178 6.38 17.24 -2.98
N ILE A 179 6.32 18.57 -2.98
CA ILE A 179 6.00 19.37 -4.19
C ILE A 179 7.03 19.09 -5.29
N VAL A 180 8.31 19.07 -4.96
CA VAL A 180 9.40 18.76 -5.91
C VAL A 180 9.19 17.38 -6.53
N VAL A 181 8.96 16.34 -5.72
CA VAL A 181 8.76 14.97 -6.21
C VAL A 181 7.51 14.83 -7.09
N VAL A 182 6.45 15.59 -6.80
CA VAL A 182 5.21 15.55 -7.61
C VAL A 182 5.35 16.34 -8.91
N VAL A 183 6.00 17.51 -8.87
CA VAL A 183 6.04 18.48 -9.99
C VAL A 183 7.23 18.27 -10.92
N VAL A 184 8.40 17.89 -10.41
CA VAL A 184 9.61 17.77 -11.23
C VAL A 184 9.53 16.64 -12.26
N PRO A 185 9.05 15.41 -11.95
CA PRO A 185 8.94 14.35 -12.96
C PRO A 185 8.04 14.69 -14.15
N PRO A 186 6.81 15.24 -13.99
CA PRO A 186 5.99 15.64 -15.14
C PRO A 186 6.60 16.81 -15.91
N VAL A 187 7.19 17.80 -15.23
CA VAL A 187 7.84 18.95 -15.87
C VAL A 187 9.06 18.52 -16.71
N LEU A 188 9.94 17.68 -16.16
CA LEU A 188 11.07 17.12 -16.89
C LEU A 188 10.64 16.21 -18.05
N ARG A 189 9.52 15.47 -17.91
CA ARG A 189 8.94 14.69 -19.01
C ARG A 189 8.44 15.60 -20.13
N LEU A 190 7.79 16.73 -19.84
CA LEU A 190 7.39 17.71 -20.85
C LEU A 190 8.59 18.34 -21.56
N LEU A 191 9.61 18.78 -20.80
CA LEU A 191 10.85 19.38 -21.35
C LEU A 191 11.66 18.40 -22.21
N ARG A 192 11.75 17.12 -21.82
CA ARG A 192 12.44 16.08 -22.61
C ARG A 192 11.67 15.67 -23.87
N ARG A 193 10.34 15.76 -23.85
CA ARG A 193 9.49 15.44 -25.02
C ARG A 193 9.68 16.44 -26.16
N GLN A 194 10.12 17.66 -25.86
CA GLN A 194 10.49 18.68 -26.86
C GLN A 194 11.91 18.50 -27.43
N ARG A 195 12.73 17.59 -26.88
CA ARG A 195 14.13 17.38 -27.28
C ARG A 195 14.41 16.12 -28.11
N LYS A 196 13.40 15.36 -28.56
CA LYS A 196 13.63 14.29 -29.55
C LYS A 196 13.76 14.94 -30.94
N PRO A 197 14.94 14.92 -31.60
CA PRO A 197 15.04 15.26 -33.00
C PRO A 197 14.26 14.19 -33.79
N GLN A 198 13.48 14.64 -34.77
CA GLN A 198 12.87 13.80 -35.80
C GLN A 198 13.96 12.85 -36.37
N PRO A 199 13.75 11.53 -36.48
CA PRO A 199 14.64 10.71 -37.28
C PRO A 199 14.41 11.09 -38.74
N ASP A 200 15.43 11.68 -39.38
CA ASP A 200 15.44 11.89 -40.83
C ASP A 200 15.32 10.52 -41.50
N VAL A 201 14.18 10.31 -42.18
CA VAL A 201 13.98 9.21 -43.10
C VAL A 201 14.47 9.72 -44.45
N GLY A 202 15.71 9.38 -44.78
CA GLY A 202 16.33 9.57 -46.09
C GLY A 202 16.73 8.22 -46.66
#